data_AF-A0A2S7XUT5-F1
#
_entry.id   AF-A0A2S7XUT5-F1
#
_cell.length_a   1.000
_cell.length_b   1.000
_cell.length_c   1.000
_cell.angle_alpha   90.00
_cell.angle_beta   90.00
_cell.angle_gamma   90.00
#
_symmetry.space_group_name_H-M   'P 1'
#
loop_
_entity.id
_entity.type
_entity.pdbx_description
1 polymer ?
#
loop_
_entity_poly.entity_id
_entity_poly.type
_entity_poly.pdbx_seq_one_letter_code
_entity_poly.pdbx_strand_id
1 'polypeptide(L)' 'MHKHFCAHFWEQQGLEQGLQKGRLEGETSLLERQFIKRFGALTEETRARLRASSSEQRQLWAERIFDALNLEDVFIDD' A
#
# COMPACT_ATOMS: atom_id res chain seq x y z
N MET A 1 39.63 3.48 -9.82
CA MET A 1 38.89 3.47 -8.55
C MET A 1 37.38 3.77 -8.68
N HIS A 2 36.83 4.04 -9.88
CA HIS A 2 35.41 4.44 -10.05
C HIS A 2 34.40 3.31 -10.32
N LYS A 3 34.81 2.19 -10.92
CA LYS A 3 33.87 1.15 -11.38
C LYS A 3 33.22 0.35 -10.25
N HIS A 4 33.94 0.10 -9.15
CA HIS A 4 33.43 -0.69 -8.03
C HIS A 4 32.41 0.06 -7.16
N PHE A 5 32.62 1.37 -6.94
CA PHE A 5 31.68 2.19 -6.18
C PHE A 5 30.31 2.27 -6.87
N CYS A 6 30.30 2.41 -8.20
CA CYS A 6 29.08 2.48 -8.98
C CYS A 6 28.30 1.16 -8.96
N ALA A 7 28.98 0.01 -9.07
CA ALA A 7 28.33 -1.31 -9.01
C ALA A 7 27.64 -1.56 -7.67
N HIS A 8 28.33 -1.31 -6.55
CA HIS A 8 27.73 -1.45 -5.22
C HIS A 8 26.59 -0.46 -4.98
N PHE A 9 26.72 0.79 -5.47
CA PHE A 9 25.67 1.79 -5.32
C PHE A 9 24.37 1.36 -6.01
N TRP A 10 24.43 0.92 -7.27
CA TRP A 10 23.23 0.48 -8.00
C TRP A 10 22.63 -0.81 -7.45
N GLU A 11 23.45 -1.75 -6.95
CA GLU A 11 22.96 -2.95 -6.28
C GLU A 11 22.16 -2.62 -5.01
N GLN A 12 22.70 -1.76 -4.15
CA GLN A 12 22.03 -1.31 -2.94
C GLN A 12 20.74 -0.54 -3.26
N GLN A 13 20.79 0.37 -4.23
CA GLN A 13 19.61 1.14 -4.66
C GLN A 13 18.52 0.23 -5.24
N GLY A 14 18.89 -0.78 -6.05
CA GLY A 14 17.94 -1.73 -6.61
C GLY A 14 17.27 -2.60 -5.53
N LEU A 15 18.03 -3.05 -4.53
CA LEU A 15 17.47 -3.78 -3.40
C LEU A 15 16.48 -2.92 -2.59
N GLU A 16 16.84 -1.67 -2.29
CA GLU A 16 15.99 -0.75 -1.55
C GLU A 16 14.68 -0.45 -2.30
N GLN A 17 14.75 -0.16 -3.60
CA GLN A 17 13.58 0.03 -4.45
C GLN A 17 12.70 -1.22 -4.52
N GLY A 18 13.31 -2.41 -4.62
CA GLY A 18 12.59 -3.68 -4.63
C GLY A 18 11.85 -3.95 -3.32
N LEU A 19 12.51 -3.70 -2.19
CA LEU A 19 11.91 -3.83 -0.85
C LEU A 19 10.77 -2.83 -0.65
N GLN A 20 10.96 -1.57 -1.06
CA GLN A 20 9.92 -0.55 -0.98
C GLN A 20 8.71 -0.94 -1.83
N LYS A 21 8.93 -1.30 -3.10
CA LYS A 21 7.86 -1.74 -4.01
C LYS A 21 7.11 -2.95 -3.46
N GLY A 22 7.83 -3.98 -2.98
CA GLY A 22 7.22 -5.17 -2.39
C GLY A 22 6.38 -4.87 -1.16
N ARG A 23 6.82 -3.94 -0.30
CA ARG A 23 6.03 -3.46 0.85
C ARG A 23 4.75 -2.78 0.41
N LEU A 24 4.83 -1.85 -0.56
CA LEU A 24 3.66 -1.14 -1.07
C LEU A 24 2.65 -2.11 -1.71
N GLU A 25 3.09 -3.02 -2.57
CA GLU A 25 2.21 -4.02 -3.18
C GLU A 25 1.58 -4.96 -2.15
N GLY A 26 2.34 -5.38 -1.13
CA GLY A 26 1.86 -6.22 -0.04
C GLY A 26 0.80 -5.55 0.82
N GLU A 27 1.01 -4.29 1.22
CA GLU A 27 0.05 -3.49 1.96
C GLU A 27 -1.26 -3.31 1.18
N THR A 28 -1.18 -2.92 -0.09
CA THR A 28 -2.37 -2.73 -0.94
C THR A 28 -3.14 -4.04 -1.12
N SER A 29 -2.45 -5.16 -1.40
CA SER A 29 -3.09 -6.47 -1.57
C SER A 29 -3.76 -6.95 -0.28
N LEU A 30 -3.12 -6.73 0.87
CA LEU A 30 -3.69 -7.11 2.16
C LEU A 30 -4.96 -6.30 2.45
N LEU A 31 -4.90 -4.98 2.29
CA LEU A 31 -6.03 -4.09 2.57
C LEU A 31 -7.20 -4.35 1.62
N GLU A 32 -6.94 -4.62 0.34
CA GLU A 32 -7.96 -5.03 -0.63
C GLU A 32 -8.69 -6.30 -0.17
N ARG A 33 -7.96 -7.33 0.27
CA ARG A 33 -8.58 -8.57 0.81
C ARG A 33 -9.42 -8.30 2.05
N GLN A 34 -8.95 -7.43 2.95
CA GLN A 34 -9.68 -7.08 4.16
C GLN A 34 -10.98 -6.35 3.82
N PHE A 35 -10.93 -5.38 2.91
CA PHE A 35 -12.10 -4.65 2.43
C PHE A 35 -13.10 -5.59 1.76
N ILE A 36 -12.63 -6.49 0.88
CA ILE A 36 -13.50 -7.50 0.26
C ILE A 36 -14.19 -8.36 1.31
N LYS A 37 -13.45 -8.76 2.34
CA LYS A 37 -13.97 -9.61 3.41
C LYS A 37 -15.03 -8.92 4.28
N ARG A 38 -14.88 -7.62 4.55
CA ARG A 38 -15.81 -6.87 5.43
C ARG A 38 -16.98 -6.25 4.66
N PHE A 39 -16.73 -5.72 3.48
CA PHE A 39 -17.68 -4.88 2.74
C PHE A 39 -18.13 -5.50 1.40
N GLY A 40 -17.55 -6.62 0.98
CA GLY A 40 -17.88 -7.28 -0.28
C GLY A 40 -17.10 -6.74 -1.47
N ALA A 41 -17.57 -7.06 -2.68
CA ALA A 41 -16.83 -6.74 -3.91
C ALA A 41 -16.57 -5.23 -4.06
N LEU A 42 -15.31 -4.87 -4.31
CA LEU A 42 -14.90 -3.48 -4.50
C LEU A 42 -15.08 -3.03 -5.95
N THR A 43 -15.52 -1.77 -6.12
CA THR A 43 -15.55 -1.10 -7.41
C THR A 43 -14.12 -0.82 -7.91
N GLU A 44 -13.96 -0.56 -9.21
CA GLU A 44 -12.64 -0.18 -9.74
C GLU A 44 -12.16 1.17 -9.19
N GLU A 45 -13.08 2.07 -8.84
CA GLU A 45 -12.75 3.35 -8.17
C GLU A 45 -12.09 3.10 -6.82
N THR A 46 -12.66 2.23 -5.99
CA THR A 46 -12.07 1.87 -4.69
C THR A 46 -10.69 1.22 -4.87
N ARG A 47 -10.53 0.34 -5.87
CA ARG A 47 -9.24 -0.28 -6.21
C ARG A 47 -8.22 0.76 -6.66
N ALA A 48 -8.61 1.72 -7.49
CA ALA A 48 -7.75 2.80 -7.94
C ALA A 48 -7.31 3.68 -6.76
N ARG A 49 -8.24 4.02 -5.84
CA ARG A 49 -7.92 4.77 -4.61
C ARG A 49 -6.91 4.03 -3.74
N LEU A 50 -7.08 2.72 -3.53
CA LEU A 50 -6.11 1.89 -2.80
C LEU A 50 -4.72 1.89 -3.45
N ARG A 51 -4.63 1.81 -4.79
CA ARG A 51 -3.35 1.85 -5.51
C ARG A 51 -2.67 3.23 -5.44
N ALA A 52 -3.44 4.31 -5.40
CA ALA A 52 -2.94 5.68 -5.37
C ALA A 52 -2.61 6.21 -3.96
N SER A 53 -3.11 5.53 -2.92
CA SER A 53 -2.95 5.97 -1.53
C SER A 53 -1.54 5.81 -0.97
N SER A 54 -1.17 6.70 -0.04
CA SER A 54 0.12 6.64 0.66
C SER A 54 0.20 5.43 1.59
N SER A 55 1.40 5.16 2.13
CA SER A 55 1.58 4.13 3.17
C SER A 55 0.79 4.47 4.44
N GLU A 56 0.80 5.74 4.82
CA GLU A 56 0.13 6.27 6.01
C GLU A 56 -1.39 6.16 5.87
N GLN A 57 -1.93 6.52 4.71
CA GLN A 57 -3.36 6.36 4.42
C GLN A 57 -3.77 4.88 4.52
N ARG A 58 -2.99 3.96 3.97
CA ARG A 58 -3.30 2.52 4.03
C ARG A 58 -3.21 1.95 5.44
N GLN A 59 -2.28 2.41 6.25
CA GLN A 59 -2.19 2.03 7.67
C GLN A 59 -3.39 2.54 8.46
N LEU A 60 -3.76 3.81 8.28
CA LEU A 60 -4.94 4.39 8.91
C LEU A 60 -6.22 3.64 8.54
N TRP A 61 -6.38 3.29 7.25
CA TRP A 61 -7.52 2.52 6.79
C TRP A 61 -7.53 1.08 7.33
N ALA A 62 -6.36 0.47 7.53
CA ALA A 62 -6.23 -0.85 8.14
C ALA A 62 -6.66 -0.88 9.62
N GLU A 63 -6.51 0.25 10.33
CA GLU A 63 -7.01 0.40 11.70
C GLU A 63 -8.51 0.70 11.71
N ARG A 64 -8.98 1.63 10.88
CA ARG A 64 -10.40 2.02 10.82
C ARG A 64 -11.32 0.91 10.35
N ILE A 65 -10.80 -0.08 9.65
CA ILE A 65 -11.59 -1.22 9.20
C ILE A 65 -12.29 -1.94 10.36
N PHE A 66 -11.82 -1.83 11.61
CA PHE A 66 -12.44 -2.53 12.74
C PHE A 66 -13.74 -1.86 13.19
N ASP A 67 -13.83 -0.53 13.08
CA ASP A 67 -14.94 0.27 13.62
C ASP A 67 -15.90 0.80 12.53
N ALA A 68 -15.44 0.92 11.29
CA ALA A 68 -16.21 1.44 10.16
C ALA A 68 -17.46 0.59 9.84
N LEU A 69 -18.60 1.24 9.55
CA LEU A 69 -19.84 0.57 9.16
C LEU A 69 -19.88 0.25 7.66
N ASN A 70 -19.19 1.07 6.86
CA ASN A 70 -19.11 0.95 5.41
C ASN A 70 -17.72 1.40 4.91
N LEU A 71 -17.49 1.34 3.59
CA LEU A 71 -16.20 1.76 3.01
C LEU A 71 -15.97 3.27 3.12
N GLU A 72 -17.02 4.07 3.01
CA GLU A 72 -16.96 5.53 3.10
C GLU A 72 -16.43 5.98 4.46
N ASP A 73 -16.84 5.32 5.55
CA ASP A 73 -16.36 5.59 6.92
C ASP A 73 -14.86 5.32 7.08
N VAL A 74 -14.31 4.34 6.36
CA VAL A 74 -12.86 4.06 6.39
C VAL A 74 -12.06 5.22 5.78
N PHE A 75 -12.63 5.84 4.76
CA PHE A 75 -12.00 6.80 3.88
C PHE A 75 -12.09 8.27 4.32
N ILE A 76 -12.60 8.54 5.53
CA ILE A 76 -12.71 9.90 6.08
C ILE A 76 -11.31 10.48 6.30
N ASP A 77 -10.83 11.39 5.48
CA ASP A 77 -9.56 12.07 5.75
C ASP A 77 -9.78 13.07 6.91
N ASP A 78 -8.97 12.97 7.98
CA ASP A 78 -8.96 13.95 9.10
C ASP A 78 -8.28 15.26 8.67
#